data_AF-A0A1D6MYU5-F1
#
_entry.id   AF-A0A1D6MYU5-F1
#
_cell.length_a   1.000
_cell.length_b   1.000
_cell.length_c   1.000
_cell.angle_alpha   90.00
_cell.angle_beta   90.00
_cell.angle_gamma   90.00
#
_symmetry.space_group_name_H-M   'P 1'
#
loop_
_entity.id
_entity.type
_entity.pdbx_description
1 polymer ?
#
loop_
_entity_poly.entity_id
_entity_poly.type
_entity_poly.pdbx_seq_one_letter_code
_entity_poly.pdbx_strand_id
1 'polypeptide(L)'
;MVDTEFLGTVYRPAGPAYKLELAERYRLLRCNVDALHPVQLGLTLFDAGCVLSSGHDGATRYVWQFNFRDFDVRQHRHVVESVAALQSRGVDLDWTRQYGVAAVAAFGLRLQDLE
;
A
#
# COMPACT_ATOMS: atom_id res chain seq x y z
N MET A 1 2.39 -10.54 8.30
CA MET A 1 1.15 -9.87 7.84
C MET A 1 1.53 -8.67 6.99
N VAL A 2 0.80 -8.44 5.90
CA VAL A 2 0.99 -7.31 4.98
C VAL A 2 -0.34 -6.59 4.83
N ASP A 3 -0.30 -5.26 4.85
CA ASP A 3 -1.43 -4.38 4.55
C ASP A 3 -0.96 -3.23 3.64
N THR A 4 -1.83 -2.77 2.75
CA THR A 4 -1.47 -1.73 1.77
C THR A 4 -2.60 -0.73 1.62
N GLU A 5 -2.24 0.55 1.60
CA GLU A 5 -3.18 1.64 1.35
C GLU A 5 -3.01 2.17 -0.07
N PHE A 6 -4.08 2.08 -0.85
CA PHE A 6 -4.20 2.62 -2.21
C PHE A 6 -5.30 3.67 -2.27
N LEU A 7 -5.24 4.52 -3.30
CA LEU A 7 -6.19 5.61 -3.50
C LEU A 7 -7.47 5.16 -4.22
N GLY A 8 -8.09 4.11 -3.69
CA GLY A 8 -9.39 3.60 -4.09
C GLY A 8 -9.36 2.75 -5.36
N THR A 9 -10.48 2.74 -6.07
CA THR A 9 -10.71 1.95 -7.29
C THR A 9 -11.12 2.88 -8.42
N VAL A 10 -10.25 3.02 -9.43
CA VAL A 10 -10.46 3.92 -10.58
C VAL A 10 -11.29 3.22 -11.65
N TYR A 11 -10.99 1.95 -11.93
CA TYR A 11 -11.77 1.13 -12.87
C TYR A 11 -12.85 0.35 -12.14
N ARG A 12 -14.10 0.56 -12.54
CA ARG A 12 -15.28 -0.12 -12.00
C ARG A 12 -15.86 -1.07 -13.03
N PRO A 13 -16.52 -2.16 -12.60
CA PRO A 13 -17.20 -3.04 -13.54
C PRO A 13 -18.38 -2.32 -14.20
N ALA A 14 -18.65 -2.65 -15.47
CA ALA A 14 -19.79 -2.10 -16.20
C ALA A 14 -21.16 -2.58 -15.66
N GLY A 15 -21.16 -3.69 -14.93
CA GLY A 15 -22.34 -4.27 -14.29
C GLY A 15 -22.07 -4.66 -12.83
N PRO A 16 -23.00 -5.37 -12.19
CA PRO A 16 -22.86 -5.74 -10.79
C PRO A 16 -21.61 -6.60 -10.55
N ALA A 17 -20.73 -6.17 -9.65
CA ALA A 17 -19.45 -6.83 -9.39
C ALA A 17 -19.57 -8.32 -9.03
N TYR A 18 -20.66 -8.70 -8.35
CA TYR A 18 -20.91 -10.09 -7.94
C TYR A 18 -21.17 -11.03 -9.13
N LYS A 19 -21.52 -10.49 -10.31
CA LYS A 19 -21.73 -11.27 -11.54
C LYS A 19 -20.45 -11.49 -12.35
N LEU A 20 -19.34 -10.83 -11.98
CA LEU A 20 -18.08 -11.04 -12.67
C LEU A 20 -17.55 -12.46 -12.41
N GLU A 21 -17.08 -13.10 -13.46
CA GLU A 21 -16.31 -14.33 -13.38
C GLU A 21 -14.93 -14.08 -12.76
N LEU A 22 -14.28 -15.13 -12.24
CA LEU A 22 -13.00 -15.00 -11.54
C LEU A 22 -11.91 -14.33 -12.41
N ALA A 23 -11.85 -14.68 -13.68
CA ALA A 23 -10.90 -14.09 -14.64
C ALA A 23 -11.16 -12.59 -14.86
N GLU A 24 -12.43 -12.18 -14.89
CA GLU A 24 -12.81 -10.78 -15.05
C GLU A 24 -12.51 -9.96 -13.79
N ARG A 25 -12.75 -10.54 -12.61
CA ARG A 25 -12.38 -9.94 -11.32
C ARG A 25 -10.89 -9.72 -11.23
N TYR A 26 -10.09 -10.72 -11.59
CA TYR A 26 -8.64 -10.59 -11.60
C TYR A 26 -8.17 -9.54 -12.61
N ARG A 27 -8.76 -9.51 -13.82
CA ARG A 27 -8.43 -8.49 -14.82
C ARG A 27 -8.75 -7.09 -14.33
N LEU A 28 -9.91 -6.89 -13.69
CA LEU A 28 -10.29 -5.61 -13.12
C LEU A 28 -9.36 -5.18 -11.98
N LEU A 29 -9.01 -6.11 -11.09
CA LEU A 29 -8.04 -5.87 -10.01
C LEU A 29 -6.69 -5.46 -10.61
N ARG A 30 -6.17 -6.23 -11.56
CA ARG A 30 -4.92 -5.95 -12.26
C ARG A 30 -4.92 -4.57 -12.91
N CYS A 31 -5.99 -4.19 -13.63
CA CYS A 31 -6.10 -2.86 -14.22
C CYS A 31 -6.05 -1.73 -13.18
N ASN A 32 -6.61 -1.93 -11.99
CA ASN A 32 -6.51 -0.94 -10.92
C ASN A 32 -5.10 -0.90 -10.33
N VAL A 33 -4.50 -2.05 -10.04
CA VAL A 33 -3.13 -2.15 -9.51
C VAL A 33 -2.12 -1.52 -10.48
N ASP A 34 -2.23 -1.81 -11.77
CA ASP A 34 -1.34 -1.27 -12.81
C ASP A 34 -1.49 0.26 -12.97
N ALA A 35 -2.64 0.84 -12.61
CA ALA A 35 -2.93 2.26 -12.77
C ALA A 35 -2.75 3.11 -11.52
N LEU A 36 -2.64 2.48 -10.35
CA LEU A 36 -2.56 3.14 -9.06
C LEU A 36 -1.15 3.05 -8.48
N HIS A 37 -0.82 4.02 -7.64
CA HIS A 37 0.44 4.03 -6.91
C HIS A 37 0.15 3.70 -5.44
N PRO A 38 0.89 2.76 -4.83
CA PRO A 38 0.77 2.48 -3.41
C PRO A 38 1.20 3.72 -2.61
N VAL A 39 0.46 4.05 -1.55
CA VAL A 39 0.80 5.18 -0.68
C VAL A 39 1.49 4.68 0.58
N GLN A 40 0.99 3.58 1.16
CA GLN A 40 1.57 2.97 2.35
C GLN A 40 1.62 1.45 2.25
N LEU A 41 2.64 0.85 2.87
CA LEU A 41 2.76 -0.58 3.11
C LEU A 41 3.01 -0.80 4.60
N GLY A 42 2.07 -1.47 5.27
CA GLY A 42 2.22 -2.00 6.62
C GLY A 42 2.82 -3.40 6.56
N LEU A 43 3.88 -3.63 7.32
CA LEU A 43 4.50 -4.94 7.49
C LEU A 43 4.59 -5.28 8.97
N THR A 44 4.03 -6.43 9.34
CA THR A 44 4.14 -6.98 10.70
C THR A 44 4.75 -8.37 10.66
N LEU A 45 5.85 -8.57 11.36
CA LEU A 45 6.55 -9.84 11.50
C LEU A 45 6.22 -10.48 12.86
N PHE A 46 6.02 -11.78 12.88
CA PHE A 46 5.71 -12.56 14.09
C PHE A 46 6.21 -13.99 13.91
N ASP A 47 6.36 -14.72 15.02
CA ASP A 47 6.78 -16.12 14.98
C ASP A 47 5.65 -17.06 14.54
N ALA A 48 5.94 -18.36 14.36
CA ALA A 48 4.93 -19.34 13.95
C ALA A 48 3.75 -19.49 14.93
N GLY A 49 3.91 -19.03 16.18
CA GLY A 49 2.85 -18.99 17.19
C GLY A 49 1.94 -17.75 17.08
N CYS A 50 2.16 -16.89 16.08
CA CYS A 50 1.51 -15.58 15.96
C CYS A 50 1.79 -14.66 17.16
N VAL A 51 2.90 -14.89 17.86
CA VAL A 51 3.32 -14.06 18.97
C VAL A 51 4.35 -13.06 18.46
N LEU A 52 4.16 -11.79 18.83
CA LEU A 52 5.21 -10.78 18.69
C LEU A 52 6.21 -11.09 19.79
N SER A 53 7.34 -11.72 19.44
CA SER A 53 8.36 -12.07 20.41
C SER A 53 8.81 -10.77 21.09
N SER A 54 8.45 -10.54 22.35
CA SER A 54 8.88 -9.34 23.08
C SER A 54 10.40 -9.32 23.06
N GLY A 55 10.97 -8.39 22.28
CA GLY A 55 12.43 -8.23 22.22
C GLY A 55 12.93 -8.02 23.64
N HIS A 56 14.00 -8.72 24.03
CA HIS A 56 14.52 -8.78 25.40
C HIS A 56 15.02 -7.43 25.97
N ASP A 57 14.74 -6.30 25.31
CA ASP A 57 15.23 -4.97 25.69
C ASP A 57 14.37 -3.80 25.14
N GLY A 58 13.12 -4.06 24.71
CA GLY A 58 12.24 -3.01 24.17
C GLY A 58 12.67 -2.37 22.83
N ALA A 59 13.82 -2.77 22.28
CA ALA A 59 14.40 -2.20 21.06
C ALA A 59 13.95 -2.86 19.75
N THR A 60 13.39 -4.08 19.80
CA THR A 60 12.98 -4.79 18.58
C THR A 60 11.60 -4.32 18.11
N ARG A 61 11.57 -3.62 16.97
CA ARG A 61 10.33 -3.30 16.26
C ARG A 61 9.96 -4.48 15.38
N TYR A 62 8.68 -4.85 15.38
CA TYR A 62 8.12 -5.91 14.53
C TYR A 62 7.02 -5.40 13.59
N VAL A 63 6.71 -4.11 13.68
CA VAL A 63 5.68 -3.44 12.90
C VAL A 63 6.33 -2.22 12.24
N TRP A 64 6.22 -2.16 10.92
CA TRP A 64 6.72 -1.05 10.11
C TRP A 64 5.62 -0.56 9.21
N GLN A 65 5.62 0.75 8.97
CA GLN A 65 4.83 1.37 7.93
C GLN A 65 5.78 2.14 7.01
N PHE A 66 5.82 1.72 5.75
CA PHE A 66 6.57 2.40 4.70
C PHE A 66 5.62 3.36 4.00
N ASN A 67 5.98 4.65 3.94
CA ASN A 67 5.26 5.65 3.18
C ASN A 67 6.01 5.89 1.87
N PHE A 68 5.34 5.74 0.73
CA PHE A 68 5.97 5.81 -0.58
C PHE A 68 5.82 7.18 -1.22
N ARG A 69 6.93 7.71 -1.74
CA ARG A 69 6.97 9.04 -2.35
C ARG A 69 6.45 9.09 -3.79
N ASP A 70 6.21 7.92 -4.40
CA ASP A 70 5.92 7.77 -5.81
C ASP A 70 4.52 8.27 -6.20
N PHE A 71 3.64 8.56 -5.23
CA PHE A 71 2.35 9.16 -5.49
C PHE A 71 2.40 10.69 -5.54
N ASP A 72 1.74 11.28 -6.55
CA ASP A 72 1.57 12.72 -6.71
C ASP A 72 0.10 12.98 -7.06
N VAL A 73 -0.63 13.65 -6.16
CA VAL A 73 -2.05 13.98 -6.32
C VAL A 73 -2.32 14.82 -7.57
N ARG A 74 -1.33 15.54 -8.07
CA ARG A 74 -1.47 16.43 -9.23
C ARG A 74 -1.28 15.69 -10.56
N GLN A 75 -0.65 14.51 -10.53
CA GLN A 75 -0.26 13.78 -11.74
C GLN A 75 -0.94 12.41 -11.86
N HIS A 76 -1.13 11.71 -10.74
CA HIS A 76 -1.56 10.33 -10.74
C HIS A 76 -3.06 10.19 -10.53
N ARG A 77 -3.65 9.17 -11.17
CA ARG A 77 -5.06 8.86 -10.99
C ARG A 77 -5.34 8.43 -9.57
N HIS A 78 -6.44 8.91 -9.03
CA HIS A 78 -6.88 8.61 -7.68
C HIS A 78 -8.38 8.88 -7.55
N VAL A 79 -8.97 8.36 -6.48
CA VAL A 79 -10.31 8.72 -6.03
C VAL A 79 -10.19 9.86 -5.00
N VAL A 80 -10.88 10.97 -5.24
CA VAL A 80 -10.78 12.19 -4.40
C VAL A 80 -11.18 11.89 -2.96
N GLU A 81 -12.20 11.07 -2.77
CA GLU A 81 -12.67 10.61 -1.47
C GLU A 81 -11.61 9.80 -0.72
N SER A 82 -10.80 8.99 -1.43
CA SER A 82 -9.69 8.24 -0.83
C SER A 82 -8.56 9.16 -0.37
N VAL A 83 -8.26 10.22 -1.14
CA VAL A 83 -7.29 11.25 -0.72
C VAL A 83 -7.77 11.95 0.54
N ALA A 84 -9.03 12.40 0.57
CA ALA A 84 -9.62 13.05 1.73
C ALA A 84 -9.63 12.14 2.98
N ALA A 85 -9.92 10.84 2.80
CA ALA A 85 -9.91 9.85 3.88
C ALA A 85 -8.50 9.61 4.45
N LEU A 86 -7.46 9.60 3.62
CA LEU A 86 -6.08 9.48 4.11
C LEU A 86 -5.65 10.75 4.85
N GLN A 87 -5.98 11.93 4.31
CA GLN A 87 -5.68 13.20 4.96
C GLN A 87 -6.37 13.34 6.32
N SER A 88 -7.62 12.88 6.45
CA SER A 88 -8.34 12.89 7.74
C SER A 88 -7.74 11.92 8.77
N ARG A 89 -7.06 10.87 8.31
CA ARG A 89 -6.25 9.95 9.15
C ARG A 89 -4.85 10.51 9.48
N GLY A 90 -4.52 11.72 9.03
CA GLY A 90 -3.25 12.39 9.31
C GLY A 90 -2.14 12.08 8.31
N VAL A 91 -2.45 11.52 7.13
CA VAL A 91 -1.44 11.28 6.09
C VAL A 91 -1.16 12.58 5.34
N ASP A 92 0.05 13.12 5.53
CA ASP A 92 0.55 14.25 4.75
C ASP A 92 1.21 13.74 3.44
N LEU A 93 0.48 13.90 2.34
CA LEU A 93 0.91 13.45 1.01
C LEU A 93 2.05 14.28 0.44
N ASP A 94 2.13 15.58 0.78
CA ASP A 94 3.22 16.44 0.32
C ASP A 94 4.52 16.09 1.05
N TRP A 95 4.45 15.88 2.36
CA TRP A 95 5.58 15.38 3.15
C TRP A 95 6.02 13.99 2.66
N THR A 96 5.07 13.09 2.43
CA THR A 96 5.35 11.73 1.93
C THR A 96 6.03 11.77 0.56
N ARG A 97 5.63 12.68 -0.33
CA ARG A 97 6.29 12.87 -1.63
C ARG A 97 7.72 13.40 -1.50
N GLN A 98 8.01 14.21 -0.48
CA GLN A 98 9.34 14.78 -0.28
C GLN A 98 10.31 13.79 0.40
N TYR A 99 9.84 13.06 1.41
CA TYR A 99 10.71 12.28 2.32
C TYR A 99 10.42 10.77 2.32
N GLY A 100 9.38 10.33 1.61
CA GLY A 100 9.00 8.94 1.51
C GLY A 100 10.03 8.08 0.77
N VAL A 101 9.87 6.77 0.91
CA VAL A 101 10.73 5.77 0.27
C VAL A 101 10.30 5.58 -1.18
N ALA A 102 11.25 5.36 -2.09
CA ALA A 102 10.91 4.96 -3.47
C ALA A 102 10.48 3.48 -3.49
N ALA A 103 9.26 3.21 -3.96
CA ALA A 103 8.67 1.88 -3.91
C ALA A 103 9.50 0.84 -4.65
N VAL A 104 9.90 1.13 -5.89
CA VAL A 104 10.70 0.18 -6.70
C VAL A 104 12.19 0.36 -6.43
N ALA A 105 12.70 1.58 -6.60
CA ALA A 105 14.13 1.88 -6.62
C ALA A 105 14.82 1.80 -5.26
N ALA A 106 14.08 1.71 -4.15
CA ALA A 106 14.65 1.53 -2.82
C ALA A 106 14.04 0.32 -2.11
N PHE A 107 12.72 0.32 -1.90
CA PHE A 107 12.08 -0.76 -1.15
C PHE A 107 12.11 -2.10 -1.90
N GLY A 108 11.68 -2.11 -3.16
CA GLY A 108 11.60 -3.32 -3.99
C GLY A 108 12.96 -3.99 -4.20
N LEU A 109 14.01 -3.21 -4.47
CA LEU A 109 15.38 -3.75 -4.59
C LEU A 109 15.86 -4.37 -3.28
N ARG A 110 15.66 -3.69 -2.14
CA ARG A 110 16.08 -4.21 -0.83
C ARG A 110 15.33 -5.47 -0.41
N LEU A 111 14.10 -5.66 -0.89
CA LEU A 111 13.34 -6.88 -0.64
C LEU A 111 13.91 -8.08 -1.41
N GLN A 112 14.47 -7.84 -2.61
CA GLN A 112 15.08 -8.88 -3.44
C GLN A 112 16.45 -9.32 -2.90
N ASP A 113 17.17 -8.43 -2.24
CA ASP A 113 18.49 -8.73 -1.63
C ASP A 113 18.40 -9.56 -0.33
N LEU A 114 17.22 -9.96 0.11
CA LEU A 114 17.00 -10.72 1.36
C LEU A 114 17.12 -12.25 1.19
N GLU A 115 17.70 -12.71 0.09
CA GLU A 115 18.03 -14.14 -0.15
C GLU A 115 19.32 -14.59 0.56
#